data_AF-A0A6V8P2N2-F1
#
_entry.id   AF-A0A6V8P2N2-F1
#
_cell.length_a   1.000
_cell.length_b   1.000
_cell.length_c   1.000
_cell.angle_alpha   90.00
_cell.angle_beta   90.00
_cell.angle_gamma   90.00
#
_symmetry.space_group_name_H-M   'P 1'
#
loop_
_entity.id
_entity.type
_entity.pdbx_description
1 polymer ?
#
loop_
_entity_poly.entity_id
_entity_poly.type
_entity_poly.pdbx_seq_one_letter_code
_entity_poly.pdbx_strand_id
1 'polypeptide(L)'
;FEMPVKDWEVDNYGGTSYNTPEMTIVEGTARSVNVVYAQLVMHLGAEKVIEVAKKMGVTSPWEPHPSVALGALDVSPLEVAVAFSTLANYGVRNEPTAILKVVDRDGQVLYEHRPQSAQAISAINAYRVTEVLKGVIQHGTGGRANIGRPAAGKTGTSQEEADAWFAGYTPDLTTVVWIGYPEERRRMGVIRGTRVQGGSFPAMIWRTFMAGALQDRPATDFVKPQEDVIPVLVDKENSKLINRFTPPEEMELRHYRYGGEPVEQSERFMEKKTLPDVVGMPW
;
A
#
# COMPACT_ATOMS: atom_id res chain seq x y z
N PHE A 1 13.96 -30.52 -17.66
CA PHE A 1 14.02 -29.20 -18.29
C PHE A 1 13.74 -28.16 -17.22
N GLU A 2 14.78 -27.72 -16.52
CA GLU A 2 14.67 -26.55 -15.66
C GLU A 2 14.66 -25.32 -16.57
N MET A 3 13.59 -24.54 -16.53
CA MET A 3 13.61 -23.23 -17.16
C MET A 3 14.61 -22.36 -16.40
N PRO A 4 15.52 -21.65 -17.08
CA PRO A 4 16.41 -20.72 -16.40
C PRO A 4 15.56 -19.66 -15.70
N VAL A 5 15.76 -19.51 -14.39
CA VAL A 5 15.23 -18.39 -13.62
C VAL A 5 15.82 -17.13 -14.25
N LYS A 6 15.01 -16.37 -14.98
CA LYS A 6 15.44 -15.07 -15.50
C LYS A 6 15.56 -14.14 -14.30
N ASP A 7 16.71 -13.50 -14.16
CA ASP A 7 16.93 -12.50 -13.10
C ASP A 7 15.86 -11.39 -13.20
N TRP A 8 15.27 -11.03 -12.06
CA TRP A 8 14.29 -9.95 -11.98
C TRP A 8 15.02 -8.61 -11.78
N GLU A 9 15.26 -7.92 -12.89
CA GLU A 9 15.81 -6.57 -12.88
C GLU A 9 14.70 -5.55 -12.57
N VAL A 10 14.92 -4.72 -11.54
CA VAL A 10 13.95 -3.73 -11.07
C VAL A 10 14.58 -2.35 -11.05
N ASP A 11 14.01 -1.45 -11.84
CA ASP A 11 14.38 -0.03 -11.86
C ASP A 11 13.38 0.84 -11.11
N ASN A 12 13.88 1.93 -10.53
CA ASN A 12 13.04 3.01 -10.05
C ASN A 12 12.44 3.78 -11.23
N TYR A 13 11.31 4.43 -10.98
CA TYR A 13 10.66 5.27 -11.97
C TYR A 13 11.64 6.31 -12.57
N GLY A 14 11.69 6.36 -13.91
CA GLY A 14 12.56 7.27 -14.66
C GLY A 14 14.07 6.99 -14.51
N GLY A 15 14.47 5.84 -13.98
CA GLY A 15 15.88 5.52 -13.71
C GLY A 15 16.46 6.27 -12.51
N THR A 16 15.61 6.73 -11.59
CA THR A 16 16.04 7.56 -10.46
C THR A 16 16.93 6.77 -9.49
N SER A 17 18.13 7.30 -9.22
CA SER A 17 18.98 6.85 -8.11
C SER A 17 18.79 7.76 -6.89
N TYR A 18 18.71 7.15 -5.71
CA TYR A 18 18.61 7.87 -4.44
C TYR A 18 19.95 8.01 -3.70
N ASN A 19 21.05 7.50 -4.28
CA ASN A 19 22.42 7.60 -3.77
C ASN A 19 22.57 7.24 -2.28
N THR A 20 21.80 6.25 -1.83
CA THR A 20 21.85 5.71 -0.48
C THR A 20 21.84 4.18 -0.55
N PRO A 21 22.65 3.48 0.27
CA PRO A 21 22.61 2.03 0.35
C PRO A 21 21.35 1.53 1.08
N GLU A 22 20.73 2.39 1.90
CA GLU A 22 19.59 2.03 2.76
C GLU A 22 18.50 3.09 2.73
N MET A 23 17.25 2.65 2.87
CA MET A 23 16.08 3.52 2.90
C MET A 23 15.00 2.91 3.79
N THR A 24 14.38 3.73 4.64
CA THR A 24 13.26 3.29 5.46
C THR A 24 12.03 3.03 4.59
N ILE A 25 11.14 2.14 5.03
CA ILE A 25 9.85 1.93 4.33
C ILE A 25 9.03 3.23 4.29
N VAL A 26 9.12 4.07 5.31
CA VAL A 26 8.42 5.37 5.36
C VAL A 26 8.87 6.26 4.19
N GLU A 27 10.17 6.44 4.02
CA GLU A 27 10.72 7.24 2.92
C GLU A 27 10.48 6.59 1.56
N GLY A 28 10.65 5.26 1.49
CA GLY A 28 10.36 4.46 0.30
C GLY A 28 8.91 4.60 -0.16
N THR A 29 7.97 4.69 0.79
CA THR A 29 6.55 4.91 0.49
C THR A 29 6.30 6.32 -0.03
N ALA A 30 6.84 7.34 0.65
CA ALA A 30 6.67 8.75 0.30
C ALA A 30 7.20 9.05 -1.12
N ARG A 31 8.39 8.52 -1.44
CA ARG A 31 9.05 8.66 -2.74
C ARG A 31 8.64 7.61 -3.77
N SER A 32 7.86 6.60 -3.38
CA SER A 32 7.41 5.50 -4.25
C SER A 32 8.58 4.72 -4.90
N VAL A 33 9.53 4.27 -4.09
CA VAL A 33 10.78 3.63 -4.55
C VAL A 33 10.57 2.15 -4.84
N ASN A 34 10.56 1.77 -6.12
CA ASN A 34 10.30 0.41 -6.59
C ASN A 34 11.23 -0.63 -5.95
N VAL A 35 12.54 -0.33 -5.88
CA VAL A 35 13.55 -1.26 -5.38
C VAL A 35 13.32 -1.64 -3.91
N VAL A 36 12.78 -0.73 -3.10
CA VAL A 36 12.43 -1.02 -1.69
C VAL A 36 11.29 -2.03 -1.63
N TYR A 37 10.24 -1.83 -2.43
CA TYR A 37 9.07 -2.71 -2.44
C TYR A 37 9.34 -4.07 -3.11
N ALA A 38 10.22 -4.11 -4.11
CA ALA A 38 10.71 -5.35 -4.70
C ALA A 38 11.45 -6.22 -3.66
N GLN A 39 12.34 -5.63 -2.86
CA GLN A 39 13.00 -6.36 -1.78
C GLN A 39 12.01 -6.80 -0.70
N LEU A 40 11.05 -5.94 -0.35
CA LEU A 40 10.05 -6.25 0.67
C LEU A 40 9.17 -7.44 0.27
N VAL A 41 8.68 -7.49 -0.97
CA VAL A 41 7.85 -8.63 -1.42
C VAL A 41 8.67 -9.90 -1.55
N MET A 42 9.94 -9.83 -1.95
CA MET A 42 10.83 -11.00 -1.98
C MET A 42 11.08 -11.57 -0.58
N HIS A 43 11.07 -10.71 0.45
CA HIS A 43 11.19 -11.15 1.83
C HIS A 43 9.88 -11.72 2.40
N LEU A 44 8.74 -11.11 2.08
CA LEU A 44 7.44 -11.50 2.65
C LEU A 44 6.79 -12.69 1.93
N GLY A 45 6.96 -12.78 0.61
CA GLY A 45 6.21 -13.63 -0.31
C GLY A 45 5.01 -12.89 -0.93
N ALA A 46 4.81 -13.07 -2.24
CA ALA A 46 3.73 -12.41 -2.99
C ALA A 46 2.34 -12.91 -2.57
N GLU A 47 2.23 -14.17 -2.14
CA GLU A 47 1.00 -14.81 -1.68
C GLU A 47 0.40 -14.07 -0.48
N LYS A 48 1.25 -13.71 0.50
CA LYS A 48 0.81 -12.97 1.69
C LYS A 48 0.31 -11.57 1.33
N VAL A 49 0.95 -10.92 0.36
CA VAL A 49 0.52 -9.60 -0.13
C VAL A 49 -0.87 -9.70 -0.77
N ILE A 50 -1.08 -10.70 -1.62
CA ILE A 50 -2.37 -10.95 -2.27
C ILE A 50 -3.45 -11.33 -1.24
N GLU A 51 -3.11 -12.14 -0.23
CA GLU A 51 -4.06 -12.51 0.83
C GLU A 51 -4.59 -11.28 1.58
N VAL A 52 -3.70 -10.35 1.95
CA VAL A 52 -4.10 -9.10 2.62
C VAL A 52 -4.92 -8.22 1.67
N ALA A 53 -4.54 -8.10 0.40
CA ALA A 53 -5.31 -7.34 -0.59
C ALA A 53 -6.74 -7.90 -0.76
N LYS A 54 -6.88 -9.23 -0.80
CA LYS A 54 -8.20 -9.91 -0.84
C LYS A 54 -9.02 -9.65 0.41
N LYS A 55 -8.41 -9.73 1.60
CA LYS A 55 -9.07 -9.35 2.86
C LYS A 55 -9.57 -7.92 2.82
N MET A 56 -8.85 -7.00 2.18
CA MET A 56 -9.21 -5.59 2.00
C MET A 56 -10.18 -5.31 0.85
N GLY A 57 -10.68 -6.34 0.14
CA GLY A 57 -11.74 -6.19 -0.86
C GLY A 57 -11.30 -6.20 -2.32
N VAL A 58 -10.03 -6.52 -2.60
CA VAL A 58 -9.60 -6.82 -3.97
C VAL A 58 -10.08 -8.22 -4.36
N THR A 59 -10.85 -8.32 -5.44
CA THR A 59 -11.41 -9.58 -5.95
C THR A 59 -10.78 -10.03 -7.27
N SER A 60 -10.04 -9.13 -7.91
CA SER A 60 -9.31 -9.37 -9.15
C SER A 60 -8.39 -10.61 -9.05
N PRO A 61 -8.36 -11.47 -10.08
CA PRO A 61 -7.61 -12.72 -10.06
C PRO A 61 -6.13 -12.46 -10.30
N TRP A 62 -5.39 -12.23 -9.22
CA TRP A 62 -3.95 -11.99 -9.26
C TRP A 62 -3.15 -13.26 -9.04
N GLU A 63 -2.16 -13.49 -9.88
CA GLU A 63 -1.14 -14.52 -9.68
C GLU A 63 -0.05 -14.01 -8.72
N PRO A 64 0.50 -14.89 -7.84
CA PRO A 64 1.48 -14.52 -6.81
C PRO A 64 2.90 -14.32 -7.37
N HIS A 65 3.06 -13.37 -8.28
CA HIS A 65 4.37 -12.94 -8.75
C HIS A 65 4.88 -11.74 -7.94
N PRO A 66 6.21 -11.60 -7.71
CA PRO A 66 6.79 -10.45 -7.01
C PRO A 66 6.40 -9.08 -7.61
N SER A 67 6.08 -9.05 -8.90
CA SER A 67 5.60 -7.85 -9.61
C SER A 67 4.30 -7.27 -9.05
N VAL A 68 3.55 -8.02 -8.22
CA VAL A 68 2.38 -7.51 -7.47
C VAL A 68 2.73 -6.24 -6.67
N ALA A 69 3.93 -6.18 -6.10
CA ALA A 69 4.37 -5.04 -5.29
C ALA A 69 4.63 -3.78 -6.12
N LEU A 70 4.77 -3.91 -7.44
CA LEU A 70 5.01 -2.82 -8.38
C LEU A 70 3.77 -2.48 -9.23
N GLY A 71 2.64 -3.13 -8.98
CA GLY A 71 1.36 -2.84 -9.65
C GLY A 71 1.26 -3.39 -11.08
N ALA A 72 1.93 -4.50 -11.38
CA ALA A 72 1.79 -5.21 -12.67
C ALA A 72 0.50 -6.04 -12.74
N LEU A 73 -0.63 -5.46 -12.35
CA LEU A 73 -1.90 -6.15 -12.17
C LEU A 73 -3.07 -5.23 -12.52
N ASP A 74 -4.12 -5.82 -13.08
CA ASP A 74 -5.37 -5.11 -13.34
C ASP A 74 -6.26 -5.09 -12.09
N VAL A 75 -6.89 -3.95 -11.84
CA VAL A 75 -7.82 -3.75 -10.71
C VAL A 75 -8.79 -2.61 -11.02
N SER A 76 -10.04 -2.75 -10.61
CA SER A 76 -11.02 -1.69 -10.82
C SER A 76 -10.83 -0.54 -9.82
N PRO A 77 -11.16 0.72 -10.20
CA PRO A 77 -11.17 1.82 -9.24
C PRO A 77 -12.05 1.57 -8.00
N LEU A 78 -13.13 0.80 -8.15
CA LEU A 78 -14.01 0.46 -7.04
C LEU A 78 -13.30 -0.45 -6.02
N GLU A 79 -12.58 -1.48 -6.48
CA GLU A 79 -11.79 -2.35 -5.58
C GLU A 79 -10.68 -1.58 -4.86
N VAL A 80 -9.98 -0.68 -5.56
CA VAL A 80 -8.98 0.21 -4.93
C VAL A 80 -9.65 1.10 -3.89
N ALA A 81 -10.85 1.64 -4.17
CA ALA A 81 -11.58 2.47 -3.22
C ALA A 81 -11.99 1.68 -1.97
N VAL A 82 -12.40 0.42 -2.10
CA VAL A 82 -12.69 -0.46 -0.96
C VAL A 82 -11.45 -0.69 -0.12
N ALA A 83 -10.32 -1.02 -0.75
CA ALA A 83 -9.06 -1.25 -0.06
C ALA A 83 -8.60 -0.02 0.72
N PHE A 84 -8.64 1.17 0.10
CA PHE A 84 -8.27 2.41 0.77
C PHE A 84 -9.30 2.83 1.84
N SER A 85 -10.59 2.56 1.65
CA SER A 85 -11.60 2.80 2.69
C SER A 85 -11.41 1.88 3.90
N THR A 86 -10.91 0.66 3.67
CA THR A 86 -10.56 -0.27 4.75
C THR A 86 -9.45 0.31 5.61
N LEU A 87 -8.44 0.97 5.00
CA LEU A 87 -7.41 1.68 5.75
C LEU A 87 -7.98 2.89 6.51
N ALA A 88 -8.79 3.71 5.83
CA ALA A 88 -9.44 4.88 6.42
C ALA A 88 -10.33 4.51 7.62
N ASN A 89 -10.94 3.32 7.57
CA ASN A 89 -11.85 2.79 8.58
C ASN A 89 -11.15 1.81 9.53
N TYR A 90 -9.90 2.07 9.87
CA TYR A 90 -9.13 1.31 10.87
C TYR A 90 -9.13 -0.21 10.64
N GLY A 91 -9.02 -0.62 9.39
CA GLY A 91 -8.94 -2.02 8.98
C GLY A 91 -10.28 -2.73 8.82
N VAL A 92 -11.40 -2.05 9.04
CA VAL A 92 -12.74 -2.63 8.81
C VAL A 92 -13.16 -2.42 7.36
N ARG A 93 -13.24 -3.52 6.61
CA ARG A 93 -13.77 -3.55 5.24
C ARG A 93 -15.29 -3.55 5.29
N ASN A 94 -15.92 -2.74 4.44
CA ASN A 94 -17.35 -2.78 4.16
C ASN A 94 -17.59 -3.09 2.68
N GLU A 95 -18.69 -3.76 2.36
CA GLU A 95 -19.09 -3.98 0.97
C GLU A 95 -19.66 -2.70 0.32
N PRO A 96 -19.18 -2.31 -0.87
CA PRO A 96 -19.78 -1.20 -1.62
C PRO A 96 -21.26 -1.43 -1.90
N THR A 97 -22.10 -0.49 -1.48
CA THR A 97 -23.54 -0.58 -1.65
C THR A 97 -24.08 0.70 -2.24
N ALA A 98 -24.76 0.59 -3.39
CA ALA A 98 -25.41 1.72 -4.06
C ALA A 98 -26.92 1.82 -3.73
N ILE A 99 -27.57 0.69 -3.48
CA ILE A 99 -29.01 0.61 -3.18
C ILE A 99 -29.17 0.31 -1.70
N LEU A 100 -29.72 1.25 -0.93
CA LEU A 100 -29.92 1.06 0.51
C LEU A 100 -31.30 0.50 0.84
N LYS A 101 -32.32 0.84 0.03
CA LYS A 101 -33.70 0.44 0.28
C LYS A 101 -34.50 0.48 -1.03
N VAL A 102 -35.36 -0.52 -1.22
CA VAL A 102 -36.37 -0.55 -2.28
C VAL A 102 -37.74 -0.66 -1.62
N VAL A 103 -38.64 0.26 -1.98
CA VAL A 103 -40.03 0.28 -1.52
C VAL A 103 -40.97 0.24 -2.71
N ASP A 104 -42.12 -0.43 -2.57
CA ASP A 104 -43.17 -0.40 -3.59
C ASP A 104 -44.09 0.84 -3.45
N ARG A 105 -45.10 0.93 -4.33
CA ARG A 105 -46.05 2.05 -4.35
C ARG A 105 -46.92 2.16 -3.09
N ASP A 106 -47.08 1.04 -2.39
CA ASP A 106 -47.92 0.91 -1.20
C ASP A 106 -47.09 1.13 0.08
N GLY A 107 -45.78 1.40 -0.06
CA GLY A 107 -44.84 1.67 1.01
C GLY A 107 -44.22 0.41 1.62
N GLN A 108 -44.47 -0.78 1.04
CA GLN A 108 -43.86 -2.03 1.52
C GLN A 108 -42.38 -2.07 1.15
N VAL A 109 -41.54 -2.41 2.13
CA VAL A 109 -40.09 -2.60 1.94
C VAL A 109 -39.84 -3.92 1.24
N LEU A 110 -39.36 -3.87 0.00
CA LEU A 110 -38.98 -5.04 -0.80
C LEU A 110 -37.53 -5.46 -0.54
N TYR A 111 -36.68 -4.48 -0.24
CA TYR A 111 -35.26 -4.68 0.06
C TYR A 111 -34.78 -3.60 1.01
N GLU A 112 -33.94 -3.96 1.97
CA GLU A 112 -33.22 -3.03 2.82
C GLU A 112 -31.83 -3.60 3.10
N HIS A 113 -30.80 -2.81 2.81
CA HIS A 113 -29.43 -3.25 2.94
C HIS A 113 -29.07 -3.46 4.41
N ARG A 114 -28.40 -4.57 4.69
CA ARG A 114 -27.79 -4.87 5.99
C ARG A 114 -26.27 -4.81 5.83
N PRO A 115 -25.58 -3.85 6.46
CA PRO A 115 -24.14 -3.72 6.34
C PRO A 115 -23.41 -5.01 6.66
N GLN A 116 -22.53 -5.43 5.74
CA GLN A 116 -21.61 -6.53 5.96
C GLN A 116 -20.20 -5.96 6.12
N SER A 117 -19.67 -6.07 7.34
CA SER A 117 -18.36 -5.55 7.72
C SER A 117 -17.44 -6.68 8.20
N ALA A 118 -16.16 -6.62 7.86
CA ALA A 118 -15.15 -7.56 8.33
C ALA A 118 -13.86 -6.84 8.71
N GLN A 119 -13.24 -7.23 9.83
CA GLN A 119 -11.91 -6.76 10.20
C GLN A 119 -10.86 -7.43 9.30
N ALA A 120 -10.34 -6.70 8.31
CA ALA A 120 -9.38 -7.21 7.35
C ALA A 120 -7.94 -7.19 7.89
N ILE A 121 -7.59 -6.11 8.58
CA ILE A 121 -6.29 -5.90 9.26
C ILE A 121 -6.54 -5.24 10.61
N SER A 122 -5.61 -5.32 11.57
CA SER A 122 -5.81 -4.68 12.88
C SER A 122 -5.89 -3.15 12.77
N ALA A 123 -6.65 -2.53 13.68
CA ALA A 123 -6.85 -1.08 13.71
C ALA A 123 -5.52 -0.32 13.81
N ILE A 124 -4.61 -0.78 14.67
CA ILE A 124 -3.30 -0.16 14.83
C ILE A 124 -2.43 -0.26 13.56
N ASN A 125 -2.50 -1.38 12.83
CA ASN A 125 -1.76 -1.53 11.58
C ASN A 125 -2.33 -0.63 10.47
N ALA A 126 -3.66 -0.52 10.37
CA ALA A 126 -4.31 0.41 9.44
C ALA A 126 -3.95 1.88 9.76
N TYR A 127 -3.92 2.25 11.04
CA TYR A 127 -3.50 3.57 11.49
C TYR A 127 -2.03 3.85 11.13
N ARG A 128 -1.12 2.90 11.34
CA ARG A 128 0.30 3.04 10.94
C ARG A 128 0.48 3.25 9.44
N VAL A 129 -0.23 2.46 8.63
CA VAL A 129 -0.22 2.66 7.17
C VAL A 129 -0.72 4.05 6.82
N THR A 130 -1.77 4.52 7.51
CA THR A 130 -2.28 5.89 7.34
C THR A 130 -1.24 6.95 7.67
N GLU A 131 -0.49 6.81 8.77
CA GLU A 131 0.60 7.74 9.11
C GLU A 131 1.68 7.80 8.04
N VAL A 132 2.08 6.65 7.49
CA VAL A 132 3.04 6.60 6.38
C VAL A 132 2.47 7.24 5.11
N LEU A 133 1.19 6.98 4.80
CA LEU A 133 0.51 7.53 3.62
C LEU A 133 0.23 9.05 3.74
N LYS A 134 0.15 9.62 4.96
CA LYS A 134 0.15 11.09 5.15
C LYS A 134 1.44 11.70 4.58
N GLY A 135 2.57 11.03 4.76
CA GLY A 135 3.87 11.49 4.27
C GLY A 135 3.93 11.66 2.74
N VAL A 136 3.23 10.81 2.00
CA VAL A 136 3.14 10.91 0.53
C VAL A 136 2.56 12.25 0.08
N ILE A 137 1.55 12.77 0.80
CA ILE A 137 0.93 14.07 0.49
C ILE A 137 1.75 15.22 1.08
N GLN A 138 2.33 15.04 2.26
CA GLN A 138 3.02 16.12 2.98
C GLN A 138 4.39 16.46 2.38
N HIS A 139 5.17 15.46 1.99
CA HIS A 139 6.56 15.62 1.55
C HIS A 139 6.96 14.64 0.43
N GLY A 140 6.01 13.90 -0.12
CA GLY A 140 6.26 12.88 -1.14
C GLY A 140 5.67 13.18 -2.51
N THR A 141 5.47 12.11 -3.26
CA THR A 141 4.97 12.10 -4.66
C THR A 141 3.56 12.66 -4.82
N GLY A 142 2.77 12.74 -3.75
CA GLY A 142 1.37 13.17 -3.75
C GLY A 142 1.15 14.64 -3.39
N GLY A 143 2.17 15.49 -3.35
CA GLY A 143 2.07 16.88 -2.87
C GLY A 143 0.93 17.72 -3.49
N ARG A 144 0.60 17.49 -4.77
CA ARG A 144 -0.51 18.18 -5.45
C ARG A 144 -1.91 17.77 -4.99
N ALA A 145 -2.03 16.71 -4.18
CA ALA A 145 -3.28 16.30 -3.55
C ALA A 145 -3.57 17.05 -2.24
N ASN A 146 -2.65 17.90 -1.76
CA ASN A 146 -2.83 18.58 -0.49
C ASN A 146 -4.05 19.54 -0.53
N ILE A 147 -5.03 19.27 0.33
CA ILE A 147 -6.28 20.03 0.50
C ILE A 147 -6.29 20.91 1.76
N GLY A 148 -5.15 21.04 2.46
CA GLY A 148 -5.04 21.87 3.67
C GLY A 148 -5.65 21.27 4.93
N ARG A 149 -5.97 19.97 4.93
CA ARG A 149 -6.48 19.21 6.08
C ARG A 149 -5.85 17.82 6.14
N PRO A 150 -5.95 17.10 7.28
CA PRO A 150 -5.41 15.74 7.38
C PRO A 150 -5.96 14.83 6.28
N ALA A 151 -5.05 14.28 5.49
CA ALA A 151 -5.34 13.37 4.40
C ALA A 151 -4.15 12.40 4.21
N ALA A 152 -4.45 11.20 3.75
CA ALA A 152 -3.49 10.18 3.40
C ALA A 152 -3.74 9.74 1.95
N GLY A 153 -2.70 9.32 1.23
CA GLY A 153 -2.89 8.83 -0.12
C GLY A 153 -1.64 8.26 -0.76
N LYS A 154 -1.81 7.72 -1.97
CA LYS A 154 -0.73 7.11 -2.74
C LYS A 154 -0.88 7.41 -4.22
N THR A 155 0.23 7.76 -4.86
CA THR A 155 0.34 7.83 -6.31
C THR A 155 0.60 6.45 -6.91
N GLY A 156 -0.02 6.16 -8.04
CA GLY A 156 0.32 5.04 -8.92
C GLY A 156 0.62 5.54 -10.33
N THR A 157 1.65 5.00 -10.97
CA THR A 157 1.97 5.26 -12.38
C THR A 157 2.44 3.94 -12.99
N SER A 158 1.72 3.43 -13.98
CA SER A 158 2.13 2.18 -14.64
C SER A 158 3.32 2.41 -15.57
N GLN A 159 4.00 1.32 -15.95
CA GLN A 159 5.03 1.38 -16.99
C GLN A 159 4.47 2.00 -18.27
N GLU A 160 5.33 2.67 -19.05
CA GLU A 160 4.97 3.39 -20.27
C GLU A 160 3.98 4.57 -20.08
N GLU A 161 3.65 4.94 -18.83
CA GLU A 161 2.70 6.02 -18.53
C GLU A 161 1.32 5.77 -19.16
N ALA A 162 0.88 4.50 -19.18
CA ALA A 162 -0.42 4.10 -19.71
C ALA A 162 -1.57 4.34 -18.71
N ASP A 163 -1.26 4.24 -17.42
CA ASP A 163 -2.21 4.44 -16.32
C ASP A 163 -1.62 5.38 -15.27
N ALA A 164 -2.42 6.31 -14.79
CA ALA A 164 -2.07 7.20 -13.70
C ALA A 164 -3.17 7.19 -12.65
N TRP A 165 -2.78 6.93 -11.41
CA TRP A 165 -3.68 6.74 -10.28
C TRP A 165 -3.35 7.69 -9.14
N PHE A 166 -4.39 8.17 -8.48
CA PHE A 166 -4.27 8.69 -7.12
C PHE A 166 -5.41 8.12 -6.27
N ALA A 167 -5.04 7.37 -5.24
CA ALA A 167 -5.96 6.86 -4.24
C ALA A 167 -5.68 7.56 -2.92
N GLY A 168 -6.70 8.16 -2.31
CA GLY A 168 -6.51 8.91 -1.07
C GLY A 168 -7.79 9.05 -0.27
N TYR A 169 -7.63 9.39 1.00
CA TYR A 169 -8.72 9.49 1.95
C TYR A 169 -8.44 10.50 3.06
N THR A 170 -9.53 11.00 3.63
CA THR A 170 -9.59 11.66 4.94
C THR A 170 -10.29 10.70 5.92
N PRO A 171 -10.44 11.04 7.22
CA PRO A 171 -11.28 10.24 8.12
C PRO A 171 -12.73 10.11 7.65
N ASP A 172 -13.20 11.02 6.79
CA ASP A 172 -14.60 11.15 6.38
C ASP A 172 -14.94 10.52 5.03
N LEU A 173 -13.97 10.43 4.12
CA LEU A 173 -14.22 10.08 2.72
C LEU A 173 -12.96 9.51 2.05
N THR A 174 -13.15 8.43 1.30
CA THR A 174 -12.15 7.87 0.39
C THR A 174 -12.51 8.21 -1.05
N THR A 175 -11.51 8.53 -1.87
CA THR A 175 -11.68 8.79 -3.30
C THR A 175 -10.49 8.23 -4.08
N VAL A 176 -10.78 7.62 -5.22
CA VAL A 176 -9.79 7.09 -6.15
C VAL A 176 -10.01 7.72 -7.51
N VAL A 177 -8.94 8.20 -8.11
CA VAL A 177 -8.93 8.76 -9.46
C VAL A 177 -7.98 7.94 -10.31
N TRP A 178 -8.49 7.43 -11.42
CA TRP A 178 -7.72 6.83 -12.49
C TRP A 178 -7.83 7.68 -13.75
N ILE A 179 -6.74 7.78 -14.49
CA ILE A 179 -6.69 8.33 -15.83
C ILE A 179 -5.91 7.34 -16.69
N GLY A 180 -6.50 6.97 -17.82
CA GLY A 180 -5.95 6.06 -18.81
C GLY A 180 -6.94 5.91 -19.97
N TYR A 181 -6.62 5.02 -20.90
CA TYR A 181 -7.51 4.66 -21.99
C TYR A 181 -8.24 3.35 -21.63
N PRO A 182 -9.58 3.34 -21.54
CA PRO A 182 -10.32 2.18 -21.02
C PRO A 182 -10.29 0.97 -21.96
N GLU A 183 -10.11 1.21 -23.27
CA GLU A 183 -10.16 0.17 -24.30
C GLU A 183 -8.77 -0.30 -24.75
N GLU A 184 -7.70 0.44 -24.45
CA GLU A 184 -6.35 0.09 -24.89
C GLU A 184 -5.26 0.52 -23.90
N ARG A 185 -4.21 -0.30 -23.75
CA ARG A 185 -3.03 0.09 -22.99
C ARG A 185 -2.14 0.97 -23.87
N ARG A 186 -2.26 2.29 -23.70
CA ARG A 186 -1.51 3.28 -24.48
C ARG A 186 -0.92 4.38 -23.61
N ARG A 187 0.32 4.78 -23.92
CA ARG A 187 0.97 5.94 -23.33
C ARG A 187 0.14 7.22 -23.49
N MET A 188 -0.17 7.87 -22.36
CA MET A 188 -0.95 9.13 -22.33
C MET A 188 -0.16 10.36 -22.78
N GLY A 189 1.17 10.31 -22.69
CA GLY A 189 2.05 11.40 -23.12
C GLY A 189 1.95 12.65 -22.25
N VAL A 190 2.05 13.82 -22.89
CA VAL A 190 2.05 15.13 -22.23
C VAL A 190 0.77 15.89 -22.58
N ILE A 191 0.01 16.26 -21.56
CA ILE A 191 -1.20 17.08 -21.70
C ILE A 191 -0.91 18.46 -21.12
N ARG A 192 -1.04 19.51 -21.94
CA ARG A 192 -0.81 20.92 -21.53
C ARG A 192 0.55 21.12 -20.81
N GLY A 193 1.61 20.52 -21.35
CA GLY A 193 2.97 20.61 -20.78
C GLY A 193 3.21 19.76 -19.52
N THR A 194 2.23 18.98 -19.06
CA THR A 194 2.36 18.11 -17.88
C THR A 194 2.27 16.64 -18.31
N ARG A 195 3.26 15.82 -17.89
CA ARG A 195 3.18 14.36 -18.05
C ARG A 195 2.08 13.79 -17.17
N VAL A 196 1.29 12.85 -17.69
CA VAL A 196 0.22 12.21 -16.93
C VAL A 196 0.79 11.10 -16.04
N GLN A 197 0.92 11.41 -14.76
CA GLN A 197 1.43 10.54 -13.69
C GLN A 197 0.55 10.68 -12.45
N GLY A 198 0.62 9.73 -11.51
CA GLY A 198 -0.23 9.75 -10.31
C GLY A 198 -0.21 11.07 -9.54
N GLY A 199 0.97 11.67 -9.34
CA GLY A 199 1.15 12.96 -8.66
C GLY A 199 0.79 14.22 -9.47
N SER A 200 0.23 14.06 -10.67
CA SER A 200 -0.16 15.15 -11.58
C SER A 200 -1.69 15.28 -11.65
N PHE A 201 -2.30 15.05 -12.82
CA PHE A 201 -3.73 15.16 -13.06
C PHE A 201 -4.58 14.33 -12.08
N PRO A 202 -4.29 13.05 -11.77
CA PRO A 202 -5.10 12.29 -10.82
C PRO A 202 -5.12 12.94 -9.43
N ALA A 203 -3.95 13.34 -8.89
CA ALA A 203 -3.85 14.06 -7.62
C ALA A 203 -4.58 15.41 -7.63
N MET A 204 -4.51 16.17 -8.74
CA MET A 204 -5.21 17.45 -8.88
C MET A 204 -6.73 17.31 -8.98
N ILE A 205 -7.21 16.29 -9.68
CA ILE A 205 -8.65 15.95 -9.75
C ILE A 205 -9.14 15.52 -8.37
N TRP A 206 -8.39 14.63 -7.70
CA TRP A 206 -8.68 14.20 -6.33
C TRP A 206 -8.79 15.41 -5.40
N ARG A 207 -7.81 16.33 -5.45
CA ARG A 207 -7.80 17.56 -4.64
C ARG A 207 -9.06 18.40 -4.89
N THR A 208 -9.41 18.61 -6.15
CA THR A 208 -10.56 19.44 -6.56
C THR A 208 -11.86 18.84 -6.04
N PHE A 209 -12.05 17.53 -6.27
CA PHE A 209 -13.23 16.82 -5.79
C PHE A 209 -13.33 16.84 -4.26
N MET A 210 -12.27 16.46 -3.57
CA MET A 210 -12.26 16.35 -2.11
C MET A 210 -12.42 17.71 -1.41
N ALA A 211 -11.84 18.78 -1.97
CA ALA A 211 -12.03 20.13 -1.45
C ALA A 211 -13.51 20.56 -1.50
N GLY A 212 -14.21 20.28 -2.60
CA GLY A 212 -15.64 20.55 -2.72
C GLY A 212 -16.50 19.63 -1.85
N ALA A 213 -16.24 18.32 -1.88
CA ALA A 213 -17.03 17.33 -1.14
C ALA A 213 -16.95 17.47 0.39
N LEU A 214 -15.86 18.07 0.90
CA LEU A 214 -15.61 18.22 2.33
C LEU A 214 -15.70 19.67 2.82
N GLN A 215 -16.13 20.62 1.98
CA GLN A 215 -16.13 22.06 2.32
C GLN A 215 -16.95 22.38 3.59
N ASP A 216 -18.05 21.65 3.80
CA ASP A 216 -18.98 21.85 4.92
C ASP A 216 -18.70 20.90 6.11
N ARG A 217 -17.59 20.15 6.07
CA ARG A 217 -17.20 19.22 7.13
C ARG A 217 -15.98 19.74 7.90
N PRO A 218 -15.99 19.70 9.25
CA PRO A 218 -14.83 20.09 10.03
C PRO A 218 -13.61 19.23 9.68
N ALA A 219 -12.43 19.83 9.68
CA ALA A 219 -11.18 19.11 9.52
C ALA A 219 -10.84 18.34 10.80
N THR A 220 -10.96 17.01 10.75
CA THR A 220 -10.52 16.09 11.79
C THR A 220 -9.24 15.36 11.38
N ASP A 221 -8.45 14.90 12.35
CA ASP A 221 -7.32 13.98 12.11
C ASP A 221 -7.72 12.53 12.43
N PHE A 222 -6.90 11.60 11.97
CA PHE A 222 -7.01 10.19 12.31
C PHE A 222 -6.67 9.99 13.79
N VAL A 223 -7.55 9.34 14.54
CA VAL A 223 -7.39 9.11 15.98
C VAL A 223 -6.71 7.77 16.19
N LYS A 224 -5.58 7.75 16.90
CA LYS A 224 -4.90 6.50 17.26
C LYS A 224 -5.87 5.56 18.02
N PRO A 225 -6.01 4.29 17.59
CA PRO A 225 -6.83 3.30 18.31
C PRO A 225 -6.35 3.05 19.75
N GLN A 226 -7.28 2.71 20.65
CA GLN A 226 -6.95 2.36 22.05
C GLN A 226 -6.23 1.03 22.17
N GLU A 227 -6.62 0.04 21.36
CA GLU A 227 -5.90 -1.23 21.23
C GLU A 227 -4.69 -1.01 20.33
N ASP A 228 -3.51 -0.92 20.97
CA ASP A 228 -2.28 -0.47 20.32
C ASP A 228 -1.14 -1.50 20.40
N VAL A 229 -1.48 -2.76 20.65
CA VAL A 229 -0.50 -3.85 20.69
C VAL A 229 -0.19 -4.33 19.27
N ILE A 230 1.09 -4.40 18.94
CA ILE A 230 1.60 -4.85 17.63
C ILE A 230 2.54 -6.04 17.79
N PRO A 231 2.44 -7.05 16.90
CA PRO A 231 3.44 -8.09 16.79
C PRO A 231 4.64 -7.58 15.98
N VAL A 232 5.84 -7.78 16.51
CA VAL A 232 7.11 -7.37 15.87
C VAL A 232 8.06 -8.58 15.91
N LEU A 233 8.64 -8.91 14.75
CA LEU A 233 9.71 -9.90 14.69
C LEU A 233 11.01 -9.26 15.18
N VAL A 234 11.58 -9.83 16.22
CA VAL A 234 12.83 -9.39 16.84
C VAL A 234 13.83 -10.53 16.89
N ASP A 235 15.09 -10.16 17.02
CA ASP A 235 16.18 -11.09 17.32
C ASP A 235 15.99 -11.63 18.76
N LYS A 236 15.99 -12.96 18.90
CA LYS A 236 15.78 -13.67 20.18
C LYS A 236 16.72 -13.22 21.29
N GLU A 237 17.99 -12.97 20.94
CA GLU A 237 19.06 -12.76 21.91
C GLU A 237 19.05 -11.33 22.46
N ASN A 238 18.87 -10.33 21.58
CA ASN A 238 19.04 -8.93 21.94
C ASN A 238 17.76 -8.09 21.84
N SER A 239 16.64 -8.68 21.40
CA SER A 239 15.34 -8.02 21.27
C SER A 239 15.32 -6.82 20.31
N LYS A 240 16.33 -6.67 19.46
CA LYS A 240 16.39 -5.64 18.40
C LYS A 240 15.67 -6.12 17.14
N LEU A 241 15.36 -5.20 16.22
CA LEU A 241 14.72 -5.55 14.95
C LEU A 241 15.58 -6.53 14.15
N ILE A 242 14.96 -7.52 13.54
CA ILE A 242 15.66 -8.44 12.63
C ILE A 242 16.19 -7.69 11.40
N ASN A 243 17.19 -8.28 10.75
CA ASN A 243 17.66 -7.83 9.44
C ASN A 243 17.48 -8.96 8.40
N ARG A 244 17.78 -8.68 7.12
CA ARG A 244 17.57 -9.62 6.01
C ARG A 244 18.38 -10.93 6.10
N PHE A 245 19.40 -10.99 6.95
CA PHE A 245 20.24 -12.17 7.16
C PHE A 245 20.00 -12.85 8.51
N THR A 246 19.10 -12.34 9.35
CA THR A 246 18.70 -13.03 10.59
C THR A 246 18.09 -14.40 10.22
N PRO A 247 18.62 -15.51 10.74
CA PRO A 247 18.04 -16.83 10.48
C PRO A 247 16.64 -16.98 11.11
N PRO A 248 15.68 -17.69 10.50
CA PRO A 248 14.34 -17.89 11.07
C PRO A 248 14.35 -18.45 12.51
N GLU A 249 15.29 -19.33 12.83
CA GLU A 249 15.47 -19.90 14.16
C GLU A 249 15.95 -18.89 15.22
N GLU A 250 16.47 -17.75 14.80
CA GLU A 250 16.90 -16.62 15.66
C GLU A 250 15.81 -15.53 15.75
N MET A 251 14.68 -15.69 15.05
CA MET A 251 13.57 -14.74 15.08
C MET A 251 12.52 -15.13 16.11
N GLU A 252 12.03 -14.16 16.85
CA GLU A 252 10.91 -14.31 17.77
C GLU A 252 9.87 -13.23 17.55
N LEU A 253 8.59 -13.62 17.53
CA LEU A 253 7.49 -12.68 17.48
C LEU A 253 7.19 -12.19 18.89
N ARG A 254 7.41 -10.90 19.15
CA ARG A 254 7.07 -10.25 20.43
C ARG A 254 6.01 -9.17 20.25
N HIS A 255 5.26 -8.92 21.31
CA HIS A 255 4.18 -7.93 21.31
C HIS A 255 4.63 -6.66 22.04
N TYR A 256 4.47 -5.52 21.37
CA TYR A 256 4.82 -4.21 21.92
C TYR A 256 3.60 -3.29 21.87
N ARG A 257 3.49 -2.37 22.84
CA ARG A 257 2.62 -1.21 22.66
C ARG A 257 3.22 -0.33 21.58
N TYR A 258 2.39 0.24 20.73
CA TYR A 258 2.79 1.16 19.67
C TYR A 258 3.67 2.28 20.22
N GLY A 259 4.81 2.51 19.56
CA GLY A 259 5.83 3.47 19.95
C GLY A 259 6.83 2.94 20.97
N GLY A 260 6.62 1.73 21.50
CA GLY A 260 7.51 1.03 22.42
C GLY A 260 8.27 -0.13 21.78
N GLU A 261 8.08 -0.39 20.50
CA GLU A 261 8.87 -1.38 19.76
C GLU A 261 10.33 -0.96 19.59
N PRO A 262 11.28 -1.90 19.44
CA PRO A 262 12.67 -1.57 19.13
C PRO A 262 12.78 -0.82 17.80
N VAL A 263 13.69 0.16 17.76
CA VAL A 263 13.98 0.98 16.56
C VAL A 263 15.35 0.68 15.95
N GLU A 264 16.22 -0.01 16.69
CA GLU A 264 17.54 -0.42 16.21
C GLU A 264 17.46 -1.84 15.62
N GLN A 265 18.23 -2.07 14.54
CA GLN A 265 18.42 -3.40 13.97
C GLN A 265 19.50 -4.18 14.73
N SER A 266 19.34 -5.50 14.78
CA SER A 266 20.34 -6.42 15.33
C SER A 266 21.55 -6.50 14.41
N GLU A 267 22.74 -6.29 14.97
CA GLU A 267 24.01 -6.42 14.26
C GLU A 267 24.54 -7.86 14.21
N ARG A 268 23.88 -8.81 14.89
CA ARG A 268 24.34 -10.21 15.04
C ARG A 268 24.50 -10.95 13.71
N PHE A 269 23.79 -10.50 12.68
CA PHE A 269 23.74 -11.13 11.36
C PHE A 269 23.90 -10.07 10.26
N MET A 270 24.90 -9.18 10.30
CA MET A 270 25.03 -8.12 9.28
C MET A 270 25.70 -8.57 7.98
N GLU A 271 26.44 -9.67 8.03
CA GLU A 271 27.11 -10.23 6.86
C GLU A 271 26.44 -11.54 6.44
N LYS A 272 26.43 -11.77 5.12
CA LYS A 272 26.22 -13.11 4.56
C LYS A 272 27.18 -14.03 5.30
N LYS A 273 26.69 -15.01 6.07
CA LYS A 273 27.53 -16.18 6.34
C LYS A 273 27.89 -16.72 4.96
N THR A 274 29.15 -16.55 4.55
CA THR A 274 29.69 -17.30 3.42
C THR A 274 29.46 -18.76 3.79
N LEU A 275 28.52 -19.41 3.11
CA LEU A 275 28.53 -20.86 3.07
C LEU A 275 29.92 -21.22 2.55
N PRO A 276 30.76 -21.93 3.33
CA PRO A 276 32.02 -22.39 2.79
C PRO A 276 31.70 -23.16 1.52
N ASP A 277 32.44 -22.85 0.46
CA ASP A 277 32.40 -23.55 -0.82
C ASP A 277 32.39 -25.04 -0.49
N VAL A 278 31.33 -25.76 -0.85
CA VAL A 278 31.24 -27.20 -0.60
C VAL A 278 32.16 -27.85 -1.61
N VAL A 279 33.47 -27.78 -1.35
CA VAL A 279 34.49 -28.56 -2.01
C VAL A 279 34.21 -30.01 -1.63
N GLY A 280 33.52 -30.71 -2.53
CA GLY A 280 33.47 -32.16 -2.58
C GLY A 280 32.26 -32.82 -1.90
N MET A 281 31.22 -33.07 -2.67
CA MET A 281 30.55 -34.37 -2.62
C MET A 281 30.80 -35.07 -3.97
N PRO A 282 31.52 -36.21 -3.99
CA PRO A 282 31.72 -36.97 -5.21
C PRO A 282 30.40 -37.64 -5.64
N TRP A 283 30.17 -37.62 -6.95
CA TRP A 283 29.11 -38.33 -7.67
C TRP A 283 29.15 -39.84 -7.44
#